data_AF-A0A7Y1U8P1-F1
#
_entry.id   AF-A0A7Y1U8P1-F1
#
_cell.length_a   1.000
_cell.length_b   1.000
_cell.length_c   1.000
_cell.angle_alpha   90.00
_cell.angle_beta   90.00
_cell.angle_gamma   90.00
#
_symmetry.space_group_name_H-M   'P 1'
#
loop_
_entity.id
_entity.type
_entity.pdbx_description
1 polymer ?
#
loop_
_entity_poly.entity_id
_entity_poly.type
_entity_poly.pdbx_seq_one_letter_code
_entity_poly.pdbx_strand_id
1 'polypeptide(L)'
;MLRILLSILAGVFAGGIAVAILEVWLMDLLFDMPDSMIPDDPESVAAHIEIIPTGAKWLVVLAQGVGAFVATWVAARVSQDNRKAAMTAGIIICVFTVMNLFMIPHPAWMSVAMPLVAILGLVFGLRNTA
;
A
#
# COMPACT_ATOMS: atom_id res chain seq x y z
N MET A 1 9.77 21.14 -13.47
CA MET A 1 10.21 19.73 -13.43
C MET A 1 10.54 19.28 -12.01
N LEU A 2 11.40 19.99 -11.26
CA LEU A 2 11.74 19.65 -9.87
C LEU A 2 10.51 19.47 -8.95
N ARG A 3 9.54 20.38 -9.04
CA ARG A 3 8.29 20.29 -8.26
C ARG A 3 7.46 19.03 -8.54
N ILE A 4 7.44 18.57 -9.79
CA ILE A 4 6.75 17.32 -10.18
C ILE A 4 7.48 16.12 -9.57
N LEU A 5 8.81 16.10 -9.67
CA LEU A 5 9.61 15.04 -9.06
C LEU A 5 9.40 14.98 -7.53
N LEU A 6 9.49 16.13 -6.86
CA LEU A 6 9.24 16.23 -5.42
C LEU A 6 7.82 15.81 -5.03
N SER A 7 6.81 16.12 -5.85
CA SER A 7 5.44 15.71 -5.61
C SER A 7 5.25 14.19 -5.69
N ILE A 8 5.90 13.53 -6.66
CA ILE A 8 5.85 12.07 -6.80
C ILE A 8 6.52 11.43 -5.59
N LEU A 9 7.71 11.90 -5.22
CA LEU A 9 8.42 11.40 -4.03
C LEU A 9 7.57 11.57 -2.77
N ALA A 10 7.05 12.77 -2.53
CA ALA A 10 6.19 13.04 -1.37
C ALA A 10 4.96 12.13 -1.33
N GLY A 11 4.33 11.88 -2.49
CA GLY A 11 3.20 10.94 -2.60
C GLY A 11 3.62 9.52 -2.26
N VAL A 12 4.68 9.00 -2.88
CA VAL A 12 5.14 7.63 -2.64
C VAL A 12 5.53 7.42 -1.18
N PHE A 13 6.25 8.37 -0.57
CA PHE A 13 6.59 8.31 0.86
C PHE A 13 5.33 8.33 1.75
N ALA A 14 4.38 9.23 1.49
CA ALA A 14 3.15 9.29 2.27
C ALA A 14 2.32 8.01 2.12
N GLY A 15 2.23 7.45 0.91
CA GLY A 15 1.54 6.18 0.65
C GLY A 15 2.22 5.01 1.36
N GLY A 16 3.55 4.91 1.28
CA GLY A 16 4.32 3.88 1.98
C GLY A 16 4.17 3.96 3.50
N ILE A 17 4.19 5.17 4.07
CA ILE A 17 3.92 5.38 5.49
C ILE A 17 2.49 4.93 5.85
N ALA A 18 1.49 5.25 5.02
CA ALA A 18 0.12 4.81 5.25
C ALA A 18 -0.01 3.28 5.25
N VAL A 19 0.68 2.59 4.34
CA VAL A 19 0.76 1.13 4.32
C VAL A 19 1.40 0.61 5.61
N ALA A 20 2.57 1.13 5.98
CA ALA A 20 3.31 0.68 7.16
C ALA A 20 2.51 0.88 8.47
N ILE A 21 1.77 1.98 8.60
CA ILE A 21 0.90 2.21 9.76
C ILE A 21 -0.22 1.16 9.83
N LEU A 22 -0.81 0.80 8.70
CA LEU A 22 -1.91 -0.16 8.69
C LEU A 22 -1.42 -1.61 8.86
N GLU A 23 -0.31 -1.97 8.23
CA GLU A 23 0.23 -3.34 8.24
C GLU A 23 1.02 -3.66 9.51
N VAL A 24 1.73 -2.69 10.10
CA VAL A 24 2.53 -2.93 11.31
C VAL A 24 1.77 -2.49 12.55
N TRP A 25 1.43 -1.20 12.65
CA TRP A 25 0.89 -0.64 13.88
C TRP A 25 -0.55 -1.07 14.15
N LEU A 26 -1.42 -0.96 13.16
CA LEU A 26 -2.83 -1.27 13.35
C LEU A 26 -3.08 -2.78 13.40
N MET A 27 -2.29 -3.56 12.69
CA MET A 27 -2.37 -5.03 12.73
C MET A 27 -1.98 -5.58 14.10
N ASP A 28 -0.85 -5.11 14.65
CA ASP A 28 -0.39 -5.50 15.99
C ASP A 28 -1.41 -5.13 17.07
N LEU A 29 -1.93 -3.89 17.02
CA LEU A 29 -2.93 -3.40 17.98
C LEU A 29 -4.25 -4.18 17.97
N LEU A 30 -4.68 -4.71 16.83
CA LEU A 30 -5.99 -5.36 16.67
C LEU A 30 -5.93 -6.89 16.80
N PHE A 31 -4.81 -7.51 16.46
CA PHE A 31 -4.74 -8.95 16.26
C PHE A 31 -3.68 -9.66 17.13
N ASP A 32 -2.93 -8.93 17.97
CA ASP A 32 -1.84 -9.45 18.81
C ASP A 32 -0.96 -10.44 18.02
N MET A 33 -0.17 -9.88 17.09
CA MET A 33 0.65 -10.66 16.18
C MET A 33 1.65 -11.53 16.98
N PRO A 34 2.00 -12.75 16.54
CA PRO A 34 2.98 -13.54 17.27
C PRO A 34 4.33 -12.80 17.32
N ASP A 35 4.95 -12.72 18.49
CA ASP A 35 6.29 -12.13 18.67
C ASP A 35 7.36 -12.79 17.76
N SER A 36 7.10 -14.01 17.27
CA SER A 36 7.96 -14.75 16.34
C SER A 36 7.88 -14.27 14.90
N MET A 37 6.87 -13.46 14.55
CA MET A 37 6.70 -12.90 13.22
C MET A 37 7.48 -11.59 13.12
N ILE A 38 8.55 -11.60 12.34
CA ILE A 38 9.39 -10.43 12.07
C ILE A 38 8.83 -9.75 10.81
N PRO A 39 8.19 -8.57 10.90
CA PRO A 39 7.51 -7.95 9.76
C PRO A 39 8.44 -7.59 8.59
N ASP A 40 9.71 -7.29 8.91
CA ASP A 40 10.74 -6.92 7.92
C ASP A 40 11.43 -8.14 7.28
N ASP A 41 11.10 -9.36 7.69
CA ASP A 41 11.65 -10.59 7.14
C ASP A 41 10.60 -11.32 6.28
N PRO A 42 10.75 -11.31 4.94
CA PRO A 42 9.85 -11.99 4.02
C PRO A 42 9.65 -13.48 4.33
N GLU A 43 10.68 -14.18 4.81
CA GLU A 43 10.60 -15.60 5.14
C GLU A 43 9.78 -15.82 6.42
N SER A 44 9.99 -14.97 7.44
CA SER A 44 9.19 -14.98 8.67
C SER A 44 7.72 -14.69 8.38
N VAL A 45 7.43 -13.68 7.55
CA VAL A 45 6.04 -13.35 7.16
C VAL A 45 5.40 -14.52 6.42
N ALA A 46 6.10 -15.12 5.46
CA ALA A 46 5.61 -16.26 4.70
C ALA A 46 5.27 -17.48 5.58
N ALA A 47 6.07 -17.76 6.60
CA ALA A 47 5.84 -18.87 7.53
C ALA A 47 4.58 -18.69 8.40
N HIS A 48 4.17 -17.44 8.65
CA HIS A 48 3.05 -17.12 9.54
C HIS A 48 1.77 -16.71 8.79
N ILE A 49 1.85 -16.36 7.49
CA ILE A 49 0.73 -15.82 6.71
C ILE A 49 -0.49 -16.76 6.62
N GLU A 50 -0.29 -18.06 6.78
CA GLU A 50 -1.41 -19.01 6.84
C GLU A 50 -2.14 -18.95 8.18
N ILE A 51 -1.38 -18.73 9.26
CA ILE A 51 -1.83 -18.81 10.65
C ILE A 51 -2.46 -17.49 11.13
N ILE A 52 -2.07 -16.35 10.54
CA ILE A 52 -2.63 -15.05 10.94
C ILE A 52 -4.15 -15.00 10.77
N PRO A 53 -4.87 -14.26 11.64
CA PRO A 53 -6.32 -14.11 11.54
C PRO A 53 -6.75 -13.58 10.17
N THR A 54 -7.91 -14.04 9.68
CA THR A 54 -8.46 -13.57 8.40
C THR A 54 -8.67 -12.05 8.40
N GLY A 55 -8.97 -11.45 9.56
CA GLY A 55 -9.08 -9.99 9.71
C GLY A 55 -7.78 -9.26 9.38
N ALA A 56 -6.63 -9.78 9.84
CA ALA A 56 -5.31 -9.21 9.55
C ALA A 56 -4.99 -9.28 8.04
N LYS A 57 -5.35 -10.38 7.38
CA LYS A 57 -5.20 -10.52 5.91
C LYS A 57 -6.00 -9.47 5.15
N TRP A 58 -7.24 -9.20 5.57
CA TRP A 58 -8.05 -8.13 4.98
C TRP A 58 -7.47 -6.75 5.24
N LEU A 59 -6.88 -6.53 6.41
CA LEU A 59 -6.24 -5.26 6.74
C LEU A 59 -5.07 -4.96 5.79
N VAL A 60 -4.24 -5.96 5.48
CA VAL A 60 -3.17 -5.86 4.47
C VAL A 60 -3.73 -5.48 3.09
N VAL A 61 -4.81 -6.14 2.65
CA VAL A 61 -5.47 -5.79 1.37
C VAL A 61 -5.96 -4.34 1.36
N LEU A 62 -6.57 -3.89 2.45
CA LEU A 62 -7.04 -2.51 2.60
C LEU A 62 -5.87 -1.52 2.66
N ALA A 63 -4.77 -1.88 3.31
CA ALA A 63 -3.58 -1.06 3.42
C ALA A 63 -3.01 -0.69 2.05
N GLN A 64 -2.93 -1.63 1.12
CA GLN A 64 -2.47 -1.39 -0.25
C GLN A 64 -3.37 -0.39 -0.99
N GLY A 65 -4.69 -0.47 -0.78
CA GLY A 65 -5.65 0.51 -1.31
C GLY A 65 -5.49 1.91 -0.73
N VAL A 66 -5.38 2.00 0.59
CA VAL A 66 -5.18 3.27 1.29
C VAL A 66 -3.84 3.89 0.89
N GLY A 67 -2.78 3.09 0.79
CA GLY A 67 -1.46 3.52 0.34
C GLY A 67 -1.50 4.14 -1.06
N ALA A 68 -2.14 3.47 -2.01
CA ALA A 68 -2.29 3.98 -3.37
C ALA A 68 -3.12 5.27 -3.42
N PHE A 69 -4.22 5.33 -2.67
CA PHE A 69 -5.05 6.52 -2.53
C PHE A 69 -4.25 7.71 -1.97
N VAL A 70 -3.57 7.52 -0.84
CA VAL A 70 -2.77 8.56 -0.17
C VAL A 70 -1.65 9.04 -1.08
N ALA A 71 -0.94 8.14 -1.76
CA ALA A 71 0.13 8.52 -2.67
C ALA A 71 -0.36 9.41 -3.82
N THR A 72 -1.46 9.03 -4.46
CA THR A 72 -2.09 9.83 -5.52
C THR A 72 -2.58 11.18 -4.99
N TRP A 73 -3.26 11.19 -3.85
CA TRP A 73 -3.86 12.39 -3.26
C TRP A 73 -2.82 13.43 -2.81
N VAL A 74 -1.74 12.98 -2.17
CA VAL A 74 -0.62 13.84 -1.75
C VAL A 74 0.14 14.36 -2.96
N ALA A 75 0.47 13.51 -3.94
CA ALA A 75 1.19 13.93 -5.13
C ALA A 75 0.39 14.96 -5.95
N ALA A 76 -0.94 14.84 -6.03
CA ALA A 76 -1.78 15.85 -6.66
C ALA A 76 -1.68 17.21 -5.96
N ARG A 77 -1.88 17.27 -4.63
CA ARG A 77 -1.82 18.54 -3.88
C ARG A 77 -0.46 19.22 -3.99
N VAL A 78 0.62 18.45 -3.85
CA VAL A 78 1.98 18.99 -3.94
C VAL A 78 2.30 19.47 -5.36
N SER A 79 1.64 18.93 -6.39
CA SER A 79 1.83 19.30 -7.79
C SER A 79 0.83 20.32 -8.36
N GLN A 80 -0.07 20.90 -7.54
CA GLN A 80 -1.20 21.74 -8.00
C GLN A 80 -2.10 20.97 -8.99
N ASP A 81 -2.58 19.81 -8.55
CA ASP A 81 -3.54 18.97 -9.27
C ASP A 81 -3.03 18.51 -10.65
N ASN A 82 -1.71 18.33 -10.76
CA ASN A 82 -1.13 17.73 -11.94
C ASN A 82 -1.47 16.24 -11.98
N ARG A 83 -2.50 15.91 -12.75
CA ARG A 83 -3.02 14.55 -12.90
C ARG A 83 -1.95 13.53 -13.30
N LYS A 84 -0.96 13.92 -14.11
CA LYS A 84 0.14 13.02 -14.50
C LYS A 84 1.03 12.67 -13.31
N ALA A 85 1.41 13.67 -12.51
CA ALA A 85 2.22 13.45 -11.30
C ALA A 85 1.50 12.56 -10.28
N ALA A 86 0.22 12.83 -10.03
CA ALA A 86 -0.63 12.06 -9.14
C ALA A 86 -0.79 10.59 -9.59
N MET A 87 -1.03 10.39 -10.89
CA MET A 87 -1.13 9.07 -11.49
C MET A 87 0.19 8.30 -11.38
N THR A 88 1.33 8.94 -11.67
CA THR A 88 2.63 8.30 -11.54
C THR A 88 2.89 7.82 -10.12
N ALA A 89 2.60 8.64 -9.09
CA ALA A 89 2.79 8.24 -7.70
C ALA A 89 1.91 7.03 -7.32
N GLY A 90 0.64 7.02 -7.74
CA GLY A 90 -0.26 5.88 -7.49
C GLY A 90 0.18 4.60 -8.19
N ILE A 91 0.63 4.72 -9.45
CA ILE A 91 1.15 3.57 -10.23
C ILE A 91 2.37 2.99 -9.52
N ILE A 92 3.27 3.82 -8.99
CA ILE A 92 4.45 3.33 -8.25
C ILE A 92 4.03 2.47 -7.06
N ILE A 93 3.04 2.89 -6.27
CA ILE A 93 2.52 2.06 -5.17
C ILE A 93 1.92 0.75 -5.69
N CYS A 94 1.12 0.79 -6.76
CA CYS A 94 0.56 -0.43 -7.36
C CYS A 94 1.65 -1.41 -7.83
N VAL A 95 2.75 -0.89 -8.38
CA VAL A 95 3.92 -1.70 -8.76
C VAL A 95 4.55 -2.32 -7.52
N PHE A 96 4.73 -1.57 -6.43
CA PHE A 96 5.22 -2.13 -5.17
C PHE A 96 4.28 -3.19 -4.58
N THR A 97 2.96 -3.01 -4.67
CA THR A 97 1.99 -4.05 -4.29
C THR A 97 2.21 -5.33 -5.06
N VAL A 98 2.38 -5.24 -6.39
CA VAL A 98 2.63 -6.40 -7.25
C VAL A 98 3.99 -7.03 -6.94
N MET A 99 5.03 -6.22 -6.72
CA MET A 99 6.35 -6.72 -6.32
C MET A 99 6.28 -7.49 -4.99
N ASN A 100 5.53 -6.98 -4.01
CA ASN A 100 5.33 -7.63 -2.72
C ASN A 100 4.71 -9.05 -2.87
N LEU A 101 3.74 -9.21 -3.78
CA LEU A 101 3.15 -10.53 -4.09
C LEU A 101 4.15 -11.55 -4.66
N PHE A 102 5.21 -11.09 -5.34
CA PHE A 102 6.27 -11.97 -5.84
C PHE A 102 7.33 -12.28 -4.78
N MET A 103 7.53 -11.37 -3.82
CA MET A 103 8.51 -11.54 -2.74
C MET A 103 7.98 -12.46 -1.65
N ILE A 104 6.69 -12.36 -1.32
CA ILE A 104 6.06 -13.14 -0.25
C ILE A 104 4.95 -13.98 -0.87
N PRO A 105 4.95 -15.31 -0.67
CA PRO A 105 3.85 -16.16 -1.10
C PRO A 105 2.59 -15.83 -0.29
N HIS A 106 1.57 -15.30 -0.96
CA HIS A 106 0.29 -14.96 -0.36
C HIS A 106 -0.78 -16.02 -0.70
N PRO A 107 -1.84 -16.12 0.12
CA PRO A 107 -3.05 -16.85 -0.26
C PRO A 107 -3.58 -16.40 -1.63
N ALA A 108 -4.03 -17.33 -2.47
CA ALA A 108 -4.42 -17.04 -3.86
C ALA A 108 -5.47 -15.92 -4.02
N TRP A 109 -6.37 -15.78 -3.06
CA TRP A 109 -7.37 -14.70 -3.08
C TRP A 109 -6.76 -13.32 -2.84
N MET A 110 -5.70 -13.20 -2.02
CA MET A 110 -4.98 -11.94 -1.76
C MET A 110 -4.20 -11.49 -2.99
N SER A 111 -3.62 -12.44 -3.74
CA SER A 111 -2.91 -12.17 -4.98
C SER A 111 -3.77 -11.42 -6.01
N VAL A 112 -5.09 -11.61 -5.97
CA VAL A 112 -6.05 -10.87 -6.81
C VAL A 112 -6.60 -9.64 -6.10
N ALA A 113 -6.89 -9.75 -4.80
CA ALA A 113 -7.51 -8.66 -4.04
C ALA A 113 -6.57 -7.46 -3.83
N MET A 114 -5.29 -7.68 -3.51
CA MET A 114 -4.34 -6.58 -3.24
C MET A 114 -4.16 -5.65 -4.45
N PRO A 115 -3.84 -6.16 -5.67
CA PRO A 115 -3.68 -5.28 -6.82
C PRO A 115 -5.00 -4.60 -7.22
N LEU A 116 -6.13 -5.30 -7.09
CA LEU A 116 -7.44 -4.73 -7.39
C LEU A 116 -7.76 -3.55 -6.47
N VAL A 117 -7.55 -3.71 -5.16
CA VAL A 117 -7.81 -2.67 -4.16
C VAL A 117 -6.81 -1.51 -4.27
N ALA A 118 -5.55 -1.79 -4.60
CA ALA A 118 -4.56 -0.74 -4.92
C ALA A 118 -4.99 0.09 -6.14
N ILE A 119 -5.44 -0.55 -7.22
CA ILE A 119 -5.96 0.13 -8.42
C ILE A 119 -7.20 0.97 -8.07
N LEU A 120 -8.12 0.44 -7.27
CA LEU A 120 -9.27 1.20 -6.79
C LEU A 120 -8.83 2.43 -6.00
N GLY A 121 -7.87 2.28 -5.08
CA GLY A 121 -7.27 3.39 -4.33
C GLY A 121 -6.70 4.49 -5.22
N LEU A 122 -5.94 4.11 -6.25
CA LEU A 122 -5.43 5.01 -7.27
C LEU A 122 -6.57 5.75 -7.99
N VAL A 123 -7.59 5.03 -8.46
CA VAL A 123 -8.72 5.63 -9.21
C VAL A 123 -9.52 6.60 -8.34
N PHE A 124 -9.79 6.23 -7.09
CA PHE A 124 -10.44 7.12 -6.12
C PHE A 124 -9.57 8.34 -5.79
N GLY A 125 -8.26 8.14 -5.66
CA GLY A 125 -7.29 9.21 -5.47
C GLY A 125 -7.37 10.23 -6.60
N LEU A 126 -7.34 9.75 -7.86
CA LEU A 126 -7.42 10.62 -9.05
C LEU A 126 -8.75 11.38 -9.15
N ARG A 127 -9.87 10.76 -8.76
CA ARG A 127 -11.20 11.39 -8.80
C ARG A 127 -11.35 12.52 -7.78
N ASN A 128 -10.71 12.40 -6.62
CA ASN A 128 -10.78 13.41 -5.56
C ASN A 128 -9.73 14.53 -5.69
N THR A 129 -9.00 14.55 -6.81
CA THR A 129 -7.93 15.52 -7.12
C THR A 129 -8.15 16.24 -8.45
N ALA A 130 -9.29 16.04 -9.11
CA ALA A 130 -9.70 16.71 -10.34
C ALA A 130 -10.93 17.57 -10.05
#